data_AF-A0A1F6KJ95-F1
#
_entry.id   AF-A0A1F6KJ95-F1
#
_cell.length_a   1.000
_cell.length_b   1.000
_cell.length_c   1.000
_cell.angle_alpha   90.00
_cell.angle_beta   90.00
_cell.angle_gamma   90.00
#
_symmetry.space_group_name_H-M   'P 1'
#
loop_
_entity.id
_entity.type
_entity.pdbx_description
1 polymer ?
#
loop_
_entity_poly.entity_id
_entity_poly.type
_entity_poly.pdbx_seq_one_letter_code
_entity_poly.pdbx_strand_id
1 'polypeptide(L)' 'MYACDELSGLIIASALVTPERKLSKLTPDFILKRFNEKSFAKGADREQIKTCETKLQIPLNEFVAISLIAMQKIAPKLSL' A
#
# COMPACT_ATOMS: atom_id res chain seq x y z
N MET A 1 -13.08 8.00 2.74
CA MET A 1 -12.06 8.02 1.67
C MET A 1 -10.69 8.17 2.33
N TYR A 2 -10.34 7.21 3.20
CA TYR A 2 -9.21 7.36 4.14
C TYR A 2 -8.31 6.12 4.10
N ALA A 3 -8.89 4.92 4.17
CA ALA A 3 -8.13 3.65 4.07
C ALA A 3 -7.29 3.54 2.78
N CYS A 4 -7.86 3.90 1.62
CA CYS A 4 -7.14 3.83 0.34
C CYS A 4 -6.01 4.86 0.23
N ASP A 5 -6.21 6.06 0.77
CA ASP A 5 -5.24 7.14 0.68
C ASP A 5 -3.99 6.80 1.50
N GLU A 6 -4.21 6.42 2.76
CA GLU A 6 -3.16 5.98 3.68
C GLU A 6 -2.40 4.75 3.16
N LEU A 7 -3.12 3.76 2.61
CA LEU A 7 -2.50 2.59 2.00
C LEU A 7 -1.69 2.95 0.75
N SER A 8 -2.19 3.87 -0.09
CA SER A 8 -1.46 4.31 -1.28
C SER A 8 -0.13 4.97 -0.92
N GLY A 9 -0.11 5.83 0.12
CA GLY A 9 1.10 6.44 0.64
C GLY A 9 2.11 5.40 1.15
N LEU A 10 1.63 4.37 1.87
CA LEU A 10 2.45 3.25 2.31
C LEU A 10 3.06 2.47 1.13
N ILE A 11 2.28 2.22 0.07
CA ILE A 11 2.72 1.50 -1.13
C ILE A 11 3.78 2.33 -1.88
N ILE A 12 3.59 3.64 -2.05
CA ILE A 12 4.58 4.52 -2.66
C ILE A 12 5.87 4.55 -1.84
N ALA A 13 5.77 4.73 -0.53
CA ALA A 13 6.95 4.69 0.34
C ALA A 13 7.70 3.35 0.21
N SER A 14 6.96 2.25 0.08
CA SER A 14 7.52 0.91 -0.15
C SER A 14 8.27 0.80 -1.47
N ALA A 15 7.80 1.45 -2.55
CA ALA A 15 8.53 1.52 -3.81
C ALA A 15 9.83 2.31 -3.66
N LEU A 16 9.77 3.49 -3.02
CA LEU A 16 10.90 4.42 -2.93
C LEU A 16 12.10 3.87 -2.14
N VAL A 17 11.88 2.90 -1.24
CA VAL A 17 12.98 2.25 -0.48
C VAL A 17 13.60 1.05 -1.21
N THR A 18 13.02 0.60 -2.32
CA THR A 18 13.65 -0.43 -3.17
C THR A 18 14.66 0.20 -4.12
N PRO A 19 15.77 -0.48 -4.46
CA PRO A 19 16.75 0.02 -5.43
C PRO A 19 16.12 0.37 -6.78
N GLU A 20 15.14 -0.42 -7.22
CA GLU A 20 14.48 -0.27 -8.52
C GLU A 20 13.50 0.90 -8.55
N ARG A 21 13.00 1.34 -7.38
CA ARG A 21 12.00 2.41 -7.20
C ARG A 21 10.72 2.22 -8.03
N LYS A 22 10.33 0.97 -8.27
CA LYS A 22 9.21 0.60 -9.15
C LYS A 22 8.14 -0.18 -8.42
N LEU A 23 6.88 0.20 -8.64
CA LEU A 23 5.72 -0.52 -8.11
C LEU A 23 5.62 -1.96 -8.64
N SER A 24 6.08 -2.20 -9.87
CA SER A 24 6.03 -3.52 -10.53
C SER A 24 6.92 -4.58 -9.89
N LYS A 25 7.82 -4.18 -8.97
CA LYS A 25 8.69 -5.11 -8.23
C LYS A 25 8.18 -5.43 -6.82
N LEU A 26 7.12 -4.78 -6.38
CA LEU A 26 6.55 -5.01 -5.05
C LEU A 26 5.53 -6.15 -5.09
N THR A 27 5.42 -6.86 -3.97
CA THR A 27 4.41 -7.90 -3.73
C THR A 27 3.50 -7.52 -2.56
N PRO A 28 2.27 -8.05 -2.47
CA PRO A 28 1.38 -7.80 -1.33
C PRO A 28 2.03 -8.15 0.02
N ASP A 29 2.76 -9.27 0.10
CA ASP A 29 3.50 -9.68 1.31
C ASP A 29 4.54 -8.65 1.75
N PHE A 30 5.26 -8.05 0.79
CA PHE A 30 6.22 -7.00 1.12
C PHE A 30 5.50 -5.79 1.72
N ILE A 31 4.37 -5.37 1.15
CA ILE A 31 3.58 -4.27 1.69
C ILE A 31 3.03 -4.62 3.07
N LEU A 32 2.54 -5.84 3.30
CA LEU A 32 2.05 -6.28 4.61
C LEU A 32 3.17 -6.31 5.66
N LYS A 33 4.39 -6.69 5.27
CA LYS A 33 5.56 -6.60 6.16
C LYS A 33 5.83 -5.14 6.56
N ARG A 34 5.83 -4.22 5.59
CA ARG A 34 6.00 -2.76 5.82
C ARG A 34 4.85 -2.14 6.61
N PHE A 35 3.64 -2.65 6.43
CA PHE A 35 2.47 -2.26 7.22
C PHE A 35 2.69 -2.56 8.71
N ASN A 36 3.23 -3.73 9.04
CA ASN A 36 3.50 -4.12 10.43
C ASN A 36 4.73 -3.40 11.04
N GLU A 37 5.64 -2.88 10.22
CA GLU A 37 6.75 -2.03 10.65
C GLU A 37 6.27 -0.61 10.97
N LYS A 38 5.83 -0.35 12.21
CA LYS A 38 5.31 0.98 12.63
C LYS A 38 6.31 2.14 12.43
N SER A 39 7.62 1.86 12.43
CA SER A 39 8.66 2.86 12.16
C SER A 39 8.78 3.22 10.68
N PHE A 40 8.28 2.36 9.79
CA PHE A 40 8.28 2.57 8.35
C PHE A 40 7.09 3.44 7.94
N ALA A 41 7.32 4.45 7.09
CA ALA A 41 6.27 5.38 6.64
C ALA A 41 5.40 5.86 7.83
N LYS A 42 6.04 6.50 8.83
CA LYS A 42 5.38 6.95 10.07
C LYS A 42 4.18 7.88 9.85
N GLY A 43 4.13 8.54 8.70
CA GLY A 43 3.00 9.38 8.31
C GLY A 43 1.76 8.60 7.89
N ALA A 44 1.87 7.29 7.63
CA ALA A 44 0.73 6.48 7.21
C ALA A 44 -0.01 5.88 8.41
N ASP A 45 -1.30 6.17 8.54
CA ASP A 45 -2.16 5.75 9.64
C ASP A 45 -2.64 4.31 9.44
N ARG A 46 -2.08 3.41 10.27
CA ARG A 46 -2.39 1.97 10.22
C ARG A 46 -3.81 1.64 10.68
N GLU A 47 -4.40 2.45 11.55
CA GLU A 47 -5.76 2.25 12.02
C GLU A 47 -6.75 2.61 10.92
N GLN A 48 -6.50 3.71 10.21
CA GLN A 48 -7.29 4.10 9.04
C GLN A 48 -7.24 3.06 7.92
N ILE A 49 -6.06 2.49 7.63
CA ILE A 49 -5.94 1.40 6.66
C ILE A 49 -6.79 0.19 7.08
N LYS A 50 -6.77 -0.21 8.36
CA LYS A 50 -7.58 -1.33 8.88
C LYS A 50 -9.09 -1.10 8.82
N THR A 51 -9.55 0.13 8.65
CA THR A 51 -10.99 0.38 8.43
C THR A 51 -11.52 -0.26 7.16
N CYS A 52 -10.67 -0.73 6.23
CA CYS A 52 -11.10 -1.54 5.09
C CYS A 52 -11.92 -2.78 5.54
N GLU A 53 -11.53 -3.44 6.63
CA GLU A 53 -12.20 -4.64 7.11
C GLU A 53 -13.60 -4.35 7.64
N THR A 54 -13.79 -3.20 8.30
CA THR A 54 -15.09 -2.85 8.92
C THR A 54 -16.00 -2.03 8.00
N LYS A 55 -15.42 -1.17 7.14
CA LYS A 55 -16.17 -0.25 6.27
C LYS A 55 -16.38 -0.79 4.86
N LEU A 56 -15.39 -1.53 4.34
CA LEU A 56 -15.46 -2.11 2.99
C LEU A 56 -15.77 -3.61 3.04
N GLN A 57 -15.70 -4.24 4.21
CA GLN A 57 -15.83 -5.69 4.38
C GLN A 57 -14.82 -6.47 3.54
N ILE A 58 -13.65 -5.87 3.29
CA ILE A 58 -12.55 -6.49 2.56
C ILE A 58 -11.42 -6.80 3.56
N PRO A 59 -10.95 -8.05 3.64
CA PRO A 59 -9.79 -8.41 4.44
C PRO A 59 -8.55 -7.57 4.11
N LEU A 60 -7.74 -7.22 5.12
CA LEU A 60 -6.57 -6.35 4.92
C LEU A 60 -5.60 -6.86 3.82
N ASN A 61 -5.35 -8.17 3.79
CA ASN A 61 -4.48 -8.80 2.79
C ASN A 61 -5.01 -8.63 1.35
N GLU A 62 -6.32 -8.81 1.18
CA GLU A 62 -6.97 -8.63 -0.12
C GLU A 62 -7.02 -7.16 -0.51
N PHE A 63 -7.31 -6.27 0.44
CA PHE A 63 -7.31 -4.83 0.22
C PHE A 63 -5.93 -4.32 -0.24
N VAL A 64 -4.86 -4.82 0.38
CA VAL A 64 -3.47 -4.54 -0.02
C VAL A 64 -3.19 -5.05 -1.43
N ALA A 65 -3.59 -6.28 -1.74
CA ALA A 65 -3.38 -6.89 -3.05
C ALA A 65 -4.12 -6.12 -4.17
N ILE A 66 -5.41 -5.82 -3.96
CA ILE A 66 -6.23 -5.04 -4.90
C ILE A 66 -5.61 -3.67 -5.13
N SER A 67 -5.25 -2.96 -4.06
CA SER A 67 -4.67 -1.63 -4.15
C SER A 67 -3.33 -1.63 -4.90
N LEU A 68 -2.45 -2.57 -4.59
CA LEU A 68 -1.16 -2.70 -5.26
C LEU A 68 -1.33 -3.00 -6.75
N ILE A 69 -2.19 -3.96 -7.11
CA ILE A 69 -2.45 -4.32 -8.51
C ILE A 69 -3.07 -3.14 -9.26
N ALA A 70 -4.03 -2.44 -8.64
CA ALA A 70 -4.63 -1.25 -9.21
C ALA A 70 -3.57 -0.19 -9.49
N MET A 71 -2.73 0.13 -8.50
CA MET A 71 -1.63 1.09 -8.63
C MET A 71 -0.61 0.68 -9.68
N GLN A 72 -0.24 -0.60 -9.78
CA GLN A 72 0.68 -1.11 -10.81
C GLN A 72 0.14 -0.90 -12.24
N LYS A 73 -1.18 -0.98 -12.46
CA LYS A 73 -1.80 -0.75 -13.77
C LYS A 73 -1.74 0.72 -14.21
N ILE A 74 -1.77 1.66 -13.27
CA ILE A 74 -1.66 3.10 -13.53
C ILE A 74 -0.24 3.65 -13.37
N ALA A 75 0.70 2.89 -12.79
CA ALA A 75 2.09 3.29 -12.62
C ALA A 75 2.75 3.84 -13.91
N PRO A 76 2.54 3.25 -15.11
CA PRO A 76 3.06 3.82 -16.36
C PRO A 76 2.55 5.23 -16.68
N LYS A 77 1.38 5.61 -16.16
CA LYS A 77 0.79 6.95 -16.30
C LYS A 77 1.28 7.93 -15.20
N LEU A 78 1.85 7.40 -14.12
CA LEU A 78 2.35 8.16 -12.97
C LEU A 78 3.87 8.39 -13.01
N SER A 79 4.55 7.95 -14.09
CA SER A 79 6.01 8.03 -14.26
C SER A 79 6.79 7.36 -13.11
N LEU A 80 6.21 6.28 -12.55
CA LEU A 80 6.75 5.42 -11.48
C LEU A 80 6.80 3.96 -11.96
#